data_AF-A0A165NE47-F1
#
_entry.id   AF-A0A165NE47-F1
#
_cell.length_a   1.000
_cell.length_b   1.000
_cell.length_c   1.000
_cell.angle_alpha   90.00
_cell.angle_beta   90.00
_cell.angle_gamma   90.00
#
_symmetry.space_group_name_H-M   'P 1'
#
loop_
_entity.id
_entity.type
_entity.pdbx_description
1 polymer ?
#
loop_
_entity_poly.entity_id
_entity_poly.type
_entity_poly.pdbx_seq_one_letter_code
_entity_poly.pdbx_strand_id
1 'polypeptide(L)'
;MRSHLISLSTLLFVVDHAHAAIFPVQARTRPNGIYARADVNASTSSNGIPVQNTHNAEYISNITLGGVSIPVMLDTGSSDLWVATNVPGAKDLGKSVTLSYAVGQAAGDIHTAQLQFDDYTVNDQAFLMVTNTSSFSTDIGSQGYNGLVGLGPNSGSVIYQKIDDSTGDAVLNRIFSQNSTSQNFISFTLSRLGDPMDNIPGTFTISQVIPGFENITSMPKLSVEKVHKLTDADQHWQIYTDKNGVIGPDGEPIEISSIVPSAPDGQLVVVLDSGFTLPQVPRAMSDAIYGRVKGAEFDTSQQVWTVPCDQLLNLAFVFGGVTYPVHPFDVATSDFNYTDANGNPKCIGAFQPITSAFSLLGEYDLILGMAFLRNTYTLLDFGDFVKDASTDPGDPFVQLLPLTNNASAHTDFVQVRLNGVDTTGDAAHALLPASQMQHSPETEGEKKKEREEEILSRWPYILVGCLAFVLLCVGLCVWRCCCRRGKGVKGKKGKGGQAAGILGNNPVYQPLSEPAPPAMNMHPMGQSSYSDPYGRR
;
A
#
# COMPACT_ATOMS: atom_id res chain seq x y z
N MET A 1 -4.14 -54.76 6.25
CA MET A 1 -3.00 -53.82 6.21
C MET A 1 -3.53 -52.40 6.42
N ARG A 2 -2.73 -51.47 6.96
CA ARG A 2 -3.17 -50.08 7.15
C ARG A 2 -3.21 -49.36 5.80
N SER A 3 -4.30 -48.66 5.51
CA SER A 3 -4.30 -47.64 4.46
C SER A 3 -3.96 -46.31 5.10
N HIS A 4 -3.01 -45.57 4.51
CA HIS A 4 -2.65 -44.23 4.96
C HIS A 4 -3.24 -43.21 3.99
N LEU A 5 -4.03 -42.28 4.52
CA LEU A 5 -4.41 -41.07 3.80
C LEU A 5 -3.14 -40.23 3.60
N ILE A 6 -2.89 -39.79 2.37
CA ILE A 6 -1.89 -38.77 2.05
C ILE A 6 -2.66 -37.45 1.92
N SER A 7 -2.23 -36.41 2.64
CA SER A 7 -2.92 -35.13 2.66
C SER A 7 -2.75 -34.38 1.35
N LEU A 8 -3.82 -33.79 0.84
CA LEU A 8 -3.80 -32.94 -0.36
C LEU A 8 -3.36 -31.51 0.03
N SER A 9 -2.06 -31.34 0.33
CA SER A 9 -1.53 -30.13 0.99
C SER A 9 -0.18 -29.67 0.43
N THR A 10 0.03 -29.83 -0.88
CA THR A 10 1.25 -29.40 -1.58
C THR A 10 0.97 -28.90 -3.01
N LEU A 11 0.47 -27.67 -3.14
CA LEU A 11 0.71 -26.81 -4.32
C LEU A 11 0.42 -25.34 -3.96
N LEU A 12 0.97 -24.40 -4.73
CA LEU A 12 0.92 -22.93 -4.55
C LEU A 12 1.87 -22.33 -3.49
N PHE A 13 3.13 -22.79 -3.46
CA PHE A 13 4.23 -21.83 -3.38
C PHE A 13 4.39 -21.17 -4.76
N VAL A 14 3.63 -20.11 -5.01
CA VAL A 14 3.94 -19.19 -6.11
C VAL A 14 4.95 -18.20 -5.56
N VAL A 15 6.23 -18.40 -5.88
CA VAL A 15 7.26 -17.38 -5.68
C VAL A 15 7.08 -16.38 -6.81
N ASP A 16 6.14 -15.46 -6.62
CA ASP A 16 5.90 -14.42 -7.61
C ASP A 16 7.07 -13.44 -7.58
N HIS A 17 7.87 -13.44 -8.65
CA HIS A 17 8.96 -12.49 -8.82
C HIS A 17 8.38 -11.14 -9.26
N ALA A 18 7.68 -10.50 -8.33
CA ALA A 18 7.14 -9.16 -8.43
C ALA A 18 8.27 -8.16 -8.69
N HIS A 19 8.54 -7.93 -9.97
CA HIS A 19 9.30 -6.76 -10.39
C HIS A 19 8.36 -5.56 -10.24
N ALA A 20 8.46 -4.89 -9.08
CA ALA A 20 8.17 -3.47 -9.05
C ALA A 20 9.11 -2.76 -10.04
N ALA A 21 8.63 -1.71 -10.70
CA ALA A 21 9.49 -0.86 -11.51
C ALA A 21 10.31 0.02 -10.56
N ILE A 22 11.31 -0.56 -9.89
CA ILE A 22 12.04 0.16 -8.86
C ILE A 22 12.98 1.17 -9.51
N PHE A 23 12.63 2.44 -9.40
CA PHE A 23 13.42 3.53 -9.92
C PHE A 23 14.67 3.73 -9.03
N PRO A 24 15.89 3.64 -9.58
CA PRO A 24 17.10 4.09 -8.89
C PRO A 24 17.22 5.61 -9.06
N VAL A 25 16.22 6.38 -8.60
CA VAL A 25 16.25 7.85 -8.67
C VAL A 25 17.17 8.39 -7.57
N GLN A 26 18.47 8.16 -7.76
CA GLN A 26 19.50 8.74 -6.91
C GLN A 26 19.41 10.26 -7.01
N ALA A 27 18.89 10.89 -5.96
CA ALA A 27 19.01 12.32 -5.80
C ALA A 27 20.49 12.71 -5.80
N ARG A 28 20.86 13.69 -6.62
CA ARG A 28 22.28 14.02 -6.88
C ARG A 28 22.67 15.28 -6.13
N THR A 29 23.69 15.14 -5.29
CA THR A 29 24.24 16.23 -4.47
C THR A 29 24.71 17.40 -5.33
N ARG A 30 24.17 18.60 -5.06
CA ARG A 30 24.71 19.84 -5.63
C ARG A 30 25.97 20.25 -4.86
N PRO A 31 27.10 20.55 -5.53
CA PRO A 31 28.30 21.02 -4.84
C PRO A 31 28.14 22.46 -4.34
N ASN A 32 28.07 22.61 -3.02
CA ASN A 32 28.12 23.84 -2.22
C ASN A 32 26.96 24.85 -2.33
N GLY A 33 26.49 25.29 -1.15
CA GLY A 33 25.89 26.62 -0.98
C GLY A 33 24.53 26.63 -0.30
N ILE A 34 24.46 27.32 0.85
CA ILE A 34 23.24 27.83 1.52
C ILE A 34 22.28 26.78 2.12
N TYR A 35 21.86 25.74 1.38
CA TYR A 35 20.74 24.85 1.77
C TYR A 35 20.86 24.25 3.19
N ALA A 36 22.05 23.78 3.59
CA ALA A 36 22.30 23.18 4.91
C ALA A 36 22.22 24.16 6.11
N ARG A 37 21.67 25.38 5.95
CA ARG A 37 21.44 26.33 7.05
C ARG A 37 20.05 26.25 7.66
N ALA A 38 19.07 25.63 6.99
CA ALA A 38 17.74 25.43 7.55
C ALA A 38 17.78 24.38 8.69
N ASP A 39 18.18 23.14 8.36
CA ASP A 39 18.09 21.99 9.28
C ASP A 39 18.95 22.15 10.54
N VAL A 40 20.13 22.79 10.43
CA VAL A 40 21.08 22.95 11.54
C VAL A 40 20.52 23.83 12.68
N ASN A 41 19.62 24.78 12.37
CA ASN A 41 19.10 25.73 13.36
C ASN A 41 18.00 25.17 14.27
N ALA A 42 17.40 24.01 13.96
CA ALA A 42 16.38 23.39 14.80
C ALA A 42 16.91 22.99 16.21
N SER A 43 18.22 22.73 16.31
CA SER A 43 18.92 22.07 17.42
C SER A 43 18.96 22.79 18.79
N THR A 44 18.13 23.83 19.04
CA THR A 44 18.26 24.65 20.27
C THR A 44 16.97 25.01 21.02
N SER A 45 15.75 24.72 20.52
CA SER A 45 14.51 25.01 21.30
C SER A 45 13.20 24.27 20.91
N SER A 46 13.24 23.19 20.11
CA SER A 46 12.03 22.46 19.73
C SER A 46 11.59 21.43 20.78
N ASN A 47 10.31 21.45 21.16
CA ASN A 47 9.65 20.29 21.78
C ASN A 47 9.33 19.27 20.67
N GLY A 48 10.25 18.35 20.41
CA GLY A 48 10.11 17.32 19.37
C GLY A 48 11.43 16.94 18.71
N ILE A 49 11.41 15.79 18.04
CA ILE A 49 12.55 15.20 17.37
C ILE A 49 12.82 15.94 16.05
N PRO A 50 14.04 16.44 15.81
CA PRO A 50 14.41 17.02 14.52
C PRO A 50 14.41 15.95 13.41
N VAL A 51 13.75 16.25 12.30
CA VAL A 51 13.71 15.36 11.12
C VAL A 51 14.62 15.94 10.04
N GLN A 52 15.70 15.23 9.72
CA GLN A 52 16.57 15.58 8.61
C GLN A 52 15.87 15.29 7.29
N ASN A 53 15.94 16.23 6.35
CA ASN A 53 15.51 16.05 4.96
C ASN A 53 16.74 15.75 4.08
N THR A 54 16.77 14.57 3.48
CA THR A 54 17.68 14.26 2.37
C THR A 54 16.95 14.51 1.04
N HIS A 55 17.36 15.54 0.31
CA HIS A 55 16.96 15.85 -1.08
C HIS A 55 15.45 15.86 -1.41
N ASN A 56 14.56 16.16 -0.46
CA ASN A 56 13.10 16.00 -0.56
C ASN A 56 12.65 14.54 -0.83
N ALA A 57 13.55 13.57 -0.65
CA ALA A 57 13.40 12.18 -1.05
C ALA A 57 13.37 11.21 0.14
N GLU A 58 14.06 11.53 1.25
CA GLU A 58 14.05 10.76 2.49
C GLU A 58 13.93 11.67 3.72
N TYR A 59 13.10 11.27 4.69
CA TYR A 59 12.95 11.96 5.98
C TYR A 59 13.42 11.06 7.13
N ILE A 60 14.46 11.53 7.83
CA ILE A 60 15.33 10.70 8.66
C ILE A 60 15.39 11.26 10.08
N SER A 61 15.30 10.38 11.07
CA SER A 61 15.55 10.69 12.49
C SER A 61 16.60 9.73 13.05
N ASN A 62 17.25 10.11 14.15
CA ASN A 62 18.05 9.16 14.92
C ASN A 62 17.17 8.41 15.93
N ILE A 63 17.44 7.11 16.07
CA ILE A 63 17.10 6.30 17.25
C ILE A 63 18.39 5.87 17.95
N THR A 64 18.34 5.52 19.23
CA THR A 64 19.45 4.79 19.88
C THR A 64 19.01 3.38 20.21
N LEU A 65 19.66 2.38 19.62
CA LEU A 65 19.33 0.96 19.77
C LEU A 65 20.56 0.20 20.30
N GLY A 66 20.43 -0.47 21.44
CA GLY A 66 21.55 -1.15 22.12
C GLY A 66 22.71 -0.21 22.50
N GLY A 67 22.43 1.09 22.67
CA GLY A 67 23.45 2.13 22.93
C GLY A 67 24.17 2.66 21.69
N VAL A 68 23.73 2.31 20.48
CA VAL A 68 24.25 2.86 19.22
C VAL A 68 23.20 3.77 18.59
N SER A 69 23.58 5.01 18.26
CA SER A 69 22.74 5.91 17.46
C SER A 69 22.69 5.44 16.02
N ILE A 70 21.50 5.29 15.45
CA ILE A 70 21.25 4.81 14.09
C ILE A 70 20.29 5.79 13.41
N PRO A 71 20.65 6.35 12.24
CA PRO A 71 19.71 7.12 11.43
C PRO A 71 18.71 6.19 10.75
N VAL A 72 17.43 6.44 10.93
CA VAL A 72 16.32 5.65 10.39
C VAL A 72 15.31 6.52 9.65
N MET A 73 14.78 6.00 8.54
CA MET A 73 13.65 6.61 7.83
C MET A 73 12.38 6.54 8.70
N LEU A 74 11.59 7.61 8.72
CA LEU A 74 10.28 7.70 9.36
C LEU A 74 9.19 7.29 8.36
N ASP A 75 8.52 6.16 8.57
CA ASP A 75 7.63 5.54 7.58
C ASP A 75 6.22 5.23 8.13
N THR A 76 5.21 6.00 7.75
CA THR A 76 3.79 5.71 8.09
C THR A 76 3.15 4.65 7.19
N GLY A 77 3.81 4.21 6.12
CA GLY A 77 3.36 3.13 5.25
C GLY A 77 3.53 1.73 5.87
N SER A 78 4.53 1.51 6.74
CA SER A 78 4.76 0.23 7.43
C SER A 78 4.85 0.35 8.96
N SER A 79 4.97 -0.79 9.67
CA SER A 79 4.85 -0.85 11.14
C SER A 79 6.02 -1.55 11.86
N ASP A 80 6.97 -2.11 11.11
CA ASP A 80 8.13 -2.83 11.66
C ASP A 80 9.35 -1.92 11.85
N LEU A 81 10.18 -2.22 12.86
CA LEU A 81 11.51 -1.62 13.02
C LEU A 81 12.57 -2.55 12.43
N TRP A 82 13.41 -2.05 11.52
CA TRP A 82 14.57 -2.77 11.03
C TRP A 82 15.82 -1.90 10.92
N VAL A 83 17.00 -2.49 11.13
CA VAL A 83 18.29 -1.80 10.99
C VAL A 83 19.31 -2.66 10.24
N ALA A 84 20.08 -2.02 9.38
CA ALA A 84 21.25 -2.55 8.68
C ALA A 84 22.57 -2.21 9.42
N THR A 85 22.51 -2.17 10.77
CA THR A 85 23.63 -1.84 11.65
C THR A 85 23.75 -2.90 12.74
N ASN A 86 24.97 -3.35 13.05
CA ASN A 86 25.22 -4.32 14.11
C ASN A 86 24.96 -3.69 15.50
N VAL A 87 23.91 -4.14 16.18
CA VAL A 87 23.53 -3.65 17.52
C VAL A 87 24.26 -4.44 18.62
N PRO A 88 25.10 -3.81 19.46
CA PRO A 88 25.80 -4.48 20.56
C PRO A 88 24.82 -5.03 21.60
N GLY A 89 25.05 -6.27 22.05
CA GLY A 89 24.23 -6.91 23.08
C GLY A 89 22.81 -7.29 22.66
N ALA A 90 22.44 -7.13 21.39
CA ALA A 90 21.11 -7.49 20.89
C ALA A 90 20.86 -9.00 21.00
N LYS A 91 19.74 -9.36 21.63
CA LYS A 91 19.33 -10.73 21.94
C LYS A 91 18.50 -11.30 20.78
N ASP A 92 19.06 -12.27 20.07
CA ASP A 92 18.36 -13.09 19.07
C ASP A 92 17.12 -13.78 19.68
N LEU A 93 15.99 -13.76 18.97
CA LEU A 93 14.75 -14.46 19.33
C LEU A 93 14.56 -15.79 18.57
N GLY A 94 15.47 -16.16 17.67
CA GLY A 94 15.46 -17.43 16.93
C GLY A 94 14.38 -17.51 15.85
N LYS A 95 13.90 -16.37 15.34
CA LYS A 95 12.89 -16.28 14.27
C LYS A 95 13.33 -15.28 13.20
N SER A 96 13.28 -15.70 11.94
CA SER A 96 13.61 -14.87 10.76
C SER A 96 12.35 -14.43 10.01
N VAL A 97 12.39 -13.25 9.38
CA VAL A 97 11.35 -12.72 8.49
C VAL A 97 11.95 -11.93 7.31
N THR A 98 11.11 -11.71 6.27
CA THR A 98 11.38 -10.80 5.17
C THR A 98 10.25 -9.78 5.12
N LEU A 99 10.60 -8.50 5.15
CA LEU A 99 9.70 -7.36 4.94
C LEU A 99 9.85 -6.90 3.49
N SER A 100 8.73 -6.74 2.79
CA SER A 100 8.69 -6.32 1.39
C SER A 100 8.29 -4.86 1.28
N TYR A 101 9.09 -4.07 0.58
CA TYR A 101 8.84 -2.65 0.30
C TYR A 101 8.75 -2.43 -1.21
N ALA A 102 8.11 -1.35 -1.65
CA ALA A 102 8.09 -0.96 -3.06
C ALA A 102 9.51 -0.79 -3.65
N VAL A 103 10.48 -0.45 -2.79
CA VAL A 103 11.87 -0.17 -3.16
C VAL A 103 12.88 -1.30 -2.91
N GLY A 104 12.49 -2.42 -2.29
CA GLY A 104 13.41 -3.49 -1.92
C GLY A 104 12.85 -4.49 -0.90
N GLN A 105 13.74 -5.26 -0.25
CA GLN A 105 13.35 -6.23 0.78
C GLN A 105 14.32 -6.22 1.96
N ALA A 106 13.83 -5.97 3.17
CA ALA A 106 14.60 -6.13 4.40
C ALA A 106 14.44 -7.57 4.89
N ALA A 107 15.50 -8.38 4.84
CA ALA A 107 15.51 -9.77 5.28
C ALA A 107 16.56 -9.99 6.37
N GLY A 108 16.22 -10.75 7.41
CA GLY A 108 17.11 -11.01 8.53
C GLY A 108 16.46 -11.78 9.68
N ASP A 109 17.11 -11.71 10.83
CA ASP A 109 16.68 -12.35 12.07
C ASP A 109 16.10 -11.32 13.05
N ILE A 110 15.09 -11.72 13.82
CA ILE A 110 14.44 -10.85 14.81
C ILE A 110 15.27 -10.87 16.10
N HIS A 111 15.79 -9.70 16.47
CA HIS A 111 16.50 -9.47 17.71
C HIS A 111 15.70 -8.55 18.64
N THR A 112 16.10 -8.49 19.91
CA THR A 112 15.61 -7.54 20.91
C THR A 112 16.76 -6.72 21.49
N ALA A 113 16.52 -5.43 21.73
CA ALA A 113 17.45 -4.53 22.41
C ALA A 113 16.69 -3.43 23.17
N GLN A 114 17.38 -2.64 23.99
CA GLN A 114 16.82 -1.37 24.46
C GLN A 114 16.84 -0.37 23.32
N LEU A 115 15.66 0.18 23.01
CA LEU A 115 15.45 1.34 22.14
C LEU A 115 15.31 2.60 23.00
N GLN A 116 15.86 3.72 22.53
CA GLN A 116 15.54 5.07 22.96
C GLN A 116 15.14 5.88 21.72
N PHE A 117 14.01 6.58 21.78
CA PHE A 117 13.46 7.40 20.70
C PHE A 117 12.68 8.55 21.32
N ASP A 118 13.08 9.79 21.02
CA ASP A 118 12.77 10.97 21.86
C ASP A 118 13.15 10.70 23.34
N ASP A 119 12.41 11.24 24.31
CA ASP A 119 12.55 10.94 25.74
C ASP A 119 12.11 9.49 26.12
N TYR A 120 11.55 8.69 25.21
CA TYR A 120 11.02 7.36 25.52
C TYR A 120 12.10 6.28 25.48
N THR A 121 12.04 5.34 26.43
CA THR A 121 12.94 4.17 26.50
C THR A 121 12.14 2.88 26.51
N VAL A 122 12.25 2.08 25.44
CA VAL A 122 11.61 0.76 25.34
C VAL A 122 12.65 -0.33 25.61
N ASN A 123 12.46 -1.11 26.68
CA ASN A 123 13.25 -2.33 26.92
C ASN A 123 12.72 -3.48 26.06
N ASP A 124 13.63 -4.36 25.62
CA ASP A 124 13.34 -5.53 24.79
C ASP A 124 12.42 -5.23 23.58
N GLN A 125 12.67 -4.11 22.90
CA GLN A 125 12.01 -3.81 21.62
C GLN A 125 12.48 -4.82 20.56
N ALA A 126 11.54 -5.56 19.96
CA ALA A 126 11.87 -6.39 18.81
C ALA A 126 12.16 -5.54 17.56
N PHE A 127 13.15 -5.98 16.77
CA PHE A 127 13.53 -5.38 15.51
C PHE A 127 14.16 -6.43 14.58
N LEU A 128 14.13 -6.20 13.27
CA LEU A 128 14.82 -7.03 12.28
C LEU A 128 16.27 -6.56 12.10
N MET A 129 17.25 -7.45 12.33
CA MET A 129 18.65 -7.16 12.03
C MET A 129 18.97 -7.58 10.59
N VAL A 130 19.08 -6.60 9.70
CA VAL A 130 19.29 -6.80 8.26
C VAL A 130 20.78 -6.88 7.95
N THR A 131 21.23 -8.00 7.37
CA THR A 131 22.64 -8.22 7.02
C THR A 131 22.94 -7.98 5.53
N ASN A 132 21.92 -7.85 4.68
CA ASN A 132 22.06 -7.50 3.28
C ASN A 132 20.97 -6.54 2.81
N THR A 133 21.38 -5.40 2.26
CA THR A 133 20.52 -4.36 1.67
C THR A 133 20.63 -4.28 0.15
N SER A 134 21.31 -5.23 -0.51
CA SER A 134 21.47 -5.26 -1.98
C SER A 134 20.17 -5.52 -2.76
N SER A 135 19.05 -5.65 -2.07
CA SER A 135 17.69 -5.76 -2.61
C SER A 135 17.06 -4.39 -2.90
N PHE A 136 17.58 -3.32 -2.29
CA PHE A 136 17.09 -1.95 -2.46
C PHE A 136 17.65 -1.31 -3.74
N SER A 137 16.86 -0.49 -4.45
CA SER A 137 17.30 0.18 -5.69
C SER A 137 18.36 1.25 -5.50
N THR A 138 18.49 1.78 -4.28
CA THR A 138 19.54 2.72 -3.89
C THR A 138 20.35 2.16 -2.73
N ASP A 139 21.62 2.55 -2.65
CA ASP A 139 22.41 2.39 -1.42
C ASP A 139 21.81 3.31 -0.35
N ILE A 140 21.10 2.72 0.62
CA ILE A 140 20.43 3.45 1.71
C ILE A 140 21.42 4.26 2.56
N GLY A 141 22.65 3.75 2.73
CA GLY A 141 23.71 4.43 3.48
C GLY A 141 24.21 5.67 2.73
N SER A 142 24.18 5.65 1.40
CA SER A 142 24.49 6.83 0.58
C SER A 142 23.42 7.94 0.68
N GLN A 143 22.18 7.60 1.02
CA GLN A 143 21.10 8.56 1.32
C GLN A 143 21.05 8.96 2.81
N GLY A 144 21.97 8.45 3.63
CA GLY A 144 22.16 8.85 5.02
C GLY A 144 21.33 8.09 6.05
N TYR A 145 20.69 6.97 5.70
CA TYR A 145 19.96 6.12 6.65
C TYR A 145 20.46 4.66 6.68
N ASN A 146 20.35 4.02 7.83
CA ASN A 146 20.80 2.64 8.07
C ASN A 146 19.72 1.78 8.72
N GLY A 147 18.45 2.15 8.55
CA GLY A 147 17.28 1.43 9.00
C GLY A 147 15.99 2.22 8.74
N LEU A 148 14.87 1.71 9.22
CA LEU A 148 13.55 2.33 9.08
C LEU A 148 12.73 1.98 10.33
N VAL A 149 11.97 2.95 10.83
CA VAL A 149 10.98 2.75 11.89
C VAL A 149 9.59 2.93 11.31
N GLY A 150 8.82 1.84 11.31
CA GLY A 150 7.42 1.87 10.96
C GLY A 150 6.59 2.64 12.00
N LEU A 151 5.69 3.47 11.49
CA LEU A 151 4.80 4.37 12.21
C LEU A 151 3.31 4.04 11.93
N GLY A 152 3.05 2.89 11.31
CA GLY A 152 1.74 2.32 11.08
C GLY A 152 1.14 1.57 12.29
N PRO A 153 -0.13 1.12 12.18
CA PRO A 153 -0.80 0.31 13.20
C PRO A 153 -0.18 -1.07 13.41
N ASN A 154 -0.12 -1.52 14.67
CA ASN A 154 0.52 -2.78 15.08
C ASN A 154 0.07 -4.05 14.32
N SER A 155 -1.15 -4.08 13.78
CA SER A 155 -1.62 -5.22 12.97
C SER A 155 -0.82 -5.42 11.68
N GLY A 156 -0.27 -4.36 11.10
CA GLY A 156 0.62 -4.38 9.94
C GLY A 156 2.09 -4.73 10.24
N SER A 157 2.45 -5.05 11.49
CA SER A 157 3.80 -5.50 11.83
C SER A 157 3.95 -7.00 11.62
N VAL A 158 4.85 -7.39 10.72
CA VAL A 158 5.20 -8.80 10.48
C VAL A 158 5.99 -9.37 11.66
N ILE A 159 6.74 -8.54 12.40
CA ILE A 159 7.41 -8.94 13.64
C ILE A 159 6.37 -9.28 14.72
N TYR A 160 5.35 -8.43 14.93
CA TYR A 160 4.24 -8.70 15.84
C TYR A 160 3.49 -9.98 15.47
N GLN A 161 3.14 -10.16 14.18
CA GLN A 161 2.52 -11.41 13.70
C GLN A 161 3.42 -12.66 13.87
N LYS A 162 4.72 -12.48 14.11
CA LYS A 162 5.72 -13.56 14.25
C LYS A 162 6.08 -13.88 15.70
N ILE A 163 5.86 -12.97 16.65
CA ILE A 163 6.29 -13.09 18.05
C ILE A 163 5.06 -13.24 18.95
N ASP A 164 5.03 -14.30 19.76
CA ASP A 164 3.83 -14.74 20.48
C ASP A 164 3.57 -13.95 21.80
N ASP A 165 4.23 -12.80 21.98
CA ASP A 165 4.14 -11.94 23.16
C ASP A 165 4.45 -10.46 22.83
N SER A 166 4.19 -9.57 23.80
CA SER A 166 4.33 -8.11 23.67
C SER A 166 5.76 -7.58 23.53
N THR A 167 6.79 -8.40 23.34
CA THR A 167 8.09 -7.93 22.82
C THR A 167 8.03 -7.69 21.31
N GLY A 168 7.10 -8.35 20.61
CA GLY A 168 6.88 -8.22 19.17
C GLY A 168 6.17 -6.95 18.71
N ASP A 169 5.52 -6.20 19.62
CA ASP A 169 4.75 -5.01 19.25
C ASP A 169 5.62 -3.94 18.57
N ALA A 170 5.01 -3.24 17.60
CA ALA A 170 5.57 -2.09 16.92
C ALA A 170 5.97 -0.97 17.91
N VAL A 171 6.98 -0.17 17.53
CA VAL A 171 7.63 0.85 18.38
C VAL A 171 6.62 1.79 19.04
N LEU A 172 5.62 2.27 18.30
CA LEU A 172 4.64 3.20 18.84
C LEU A 172 3.66 2.52 19.81
N ASN A 173 3.19 1.29 19.54
CA ASN A 173 2.42 0.52 20.52
C ASN A 173 3.25 0.22 21.80
N ARG A 174 4.55 -0.05 21.66
CA ARG A 174 5.49 -0.22 22.79
C ARG A 174 5.75 1.06 23.58
N ILE A 175 5.58 2.24 22.97
CA ILE A 175 5.71 3.54 23.62
C ILE A 175 4.39 3.94 24.31
N PHE A 176 3.26 3.91 23.60
CA PHE A 176 1.95 4.30 24.14
C PHE A 176 1.51 3.41 25.31
N SER A 177 1.83 2.12 25.29
CA SER A 177 1.57 1.20 26.42
C SER A 177 2.39 1.48 27.69
N GLN A 178 3.41 2.34 27.65
CA GLN A 178 4.16 2.75 28.85
C GLN A 178 3.42 3.81 29.68
N ASN A 179 2.60 4.64 29.03
CA ASN A 179 1.89 5.73 29.68
C ASN A 179 0.42 5.81 29.25
N SER A 180 -0.42 5.08 29.98
CA SER A 180 -1.87 5.07 29.81
C SER A 180 -2.59 6.35 30.29
N THR A 181 -1.89 7.50 30.31
CA THR A 181 -2.46 8.82 30.61
C THR A 181 -2.16 9.89 29.55
N SER A 182 -1.29 9.61 28.59
CA SER A 182 -1.12 10.40 27.37
C SER A 182 -2.18 10.04 26.31
N GLN A 183 -2.29 10.87 25.28
CA GLN A 183 -3.01 10.51 24.05
C GLN A 183 -2.11 9.72 23.08
N ASN A 184 -2.71 8.87 22.26
CA ASN A 184 -1.99 7.90 21.43
C ASN A 184 -1.72 8.42 20.01
N PHE A 185 -1.21 9.64 19.86
CA PHE A 185 -0.93 10.21 18.54
C PHE A 185 0.55 10.48 18.28
N ILE A 186 0.92 10.49 17.00
CA ILE A 186 2.15 11.11 16.50
C ILE A 186 1.79 12.34 15.68
N SER A 187 2.70 13.30 15.56
CA SER A 187 2.52 14.40 14.60
C SER A 187 3.83 14.85 13.97
N PHE A 188 3.79 15.35 12.73
CA PHE A 188 4.99 15.76 12.02
C PHE A 188 4.78 16.82 10.95
N THR A 189 5.82 17.64 10.76
CA THR A 189 6.06 18.49 9.59
C THR A 189 7.25 17.94 8.79
N LEU A 190 7.15 17.98 7.46
CA LEU A 190 8.24 17.68 6.54
C LEU A 190 8.71 18.99 5.88
N SER A 191 9.99 19.35 6.02
CA SER A 191 10.55 20.56 5.39
C SER A 191 10.68 20.42 3.87
N ARG A 192 10.75 21.54 3.12
CA ARG A 192 11.06 21.57 1.68
C ARG A 192 12.44 22.19 1.41
N LEU A 193 13.32 21.43 0.77
CA LEU A 193 14.56 21.94 0.19
C LEU A 193 14.29 22.59 -1.17
N GLY A 194 15.12 23.58 -1.54
CA GLY A 194 15.01 24.31 -2.82
C GLY A 194 14.09 25.52 -2.79
N ASP A 195 13.25 25.62 -1.75
CA ASP A 195 12.39 26.76 -1.45
C ASP A 195 13.18 27.85 -0.67
N PRO A 196 13.17 29.12 -1.10
CA PRO A 196 13.88 30.21 -0.41
C PRO A 196 13.06 30.89 0.68
N MET A 197 11.75 30.62 0.78
CA MET A 197 10.81 31.26 1.71
C MET A 197 10.19 30.28 2.72
N ASP A 198 10.21 28.98 2.45
CA ASP A 198 9.87 27.96 3.44
C ASP A 198 10.79 28.08 4.68
N ASN A 199 10.15 28.15 5.85
CA ASN A 199 10.78 28.25 7.15
C ASN A 199 10.30 27.16 8.12
N ILE A 200 9.56 26.16 7.61
CA ILE A 200 8.99 25.07 8.40
C ILE A 200 10.06 23.97 8.56
N PRO A 201 10.54 23.70 9.78
CA PRO A 201 11.52 22.64 10.01
C PRO A 201 10.89 21.26 9.85
N GLY A 202 11.72 20.27 9.49
CA GLY A 202 11.36 18.87 9.67
C GLY A 202 11.30 18.58 11.17
N THR A 203 10.16 18.15 11.67
CA THR A 203 9.96 17.89 13.11
C THR A 203 8.91 16.79 13.30
N PHE A 204 9.16 15.88 14.23
CA PHE A 204 8.29 14.76 14.58
C PHE A 204 8.08 14.73 16.09
N THR A 205 6.90 14.37 16.55
CA THR A 205 6.54 14.30 17.97
C THR A 205 5.69 13.06 18.28
N ILE A 206 5.78 12.61 19.53
CA ILE A 206 4.92 11.55 20.09
C ILE A 206 4.11 12.18 21.23
N SER A 207 2.80 11.96 21.24
CA SER A 207 1.82 12.48 22.22
C SER A 207 1.83 14.00 22.45
N GLN A 208 2.40 14.79 21.52
CA GLN A 208 2.56 16.25 21.63
C GLN A 208 2.30 16.94 20.29
N VAL A 209 1.67 18.12 20.32
CA VAL A 209 1.51 18.99 19.13
C VAL A 209 2.73 19.92 19.01
N ILE A 210 3.18 20.18 17.78
CA ILE A 210 4.32 21.06 17.51
C ILE A 210 3.95 22.51 17.90
N PRO A 211 4.75 23.21 18.73
CA PRO A 211 4.46 24.58 19.15
C PRO A 211 4.29 25.55 17.98
N GLY A 212 3.24 26.38 18.02
CA GLY A 212 2.83 27.28 16.94
C GLY A 212 1.85 26.69 15.93
N PHE A 213 1.59 25.38 15.98
CA PHE A 213 0.61 24.68 15.15
C PHE A 213 -0.56 24.08 15.96
N GLU A 214 -0.88 24.66 17.12
CA GLU A 214 -1.93 24.19 18.04
C GLU A 214 -3.33 24.16 17.38
N ASN A 215 -3.52 24.92 16.32
CA ASN A 215 -4.73 24.94 15.50
C ASN A 215 -5.04 23.61 14.79
N ILE A 216 -4.08 22.67 14.66
CA ILE A 216 -4.38 21.32 14.14
C ILE A 216 -5.50 20.63 14.93
N THR A 217 -5.57 20.88 16.25
CA THR A 217 -6.58 20.31 17.15
C THR A 217 -8.01 20.72 16.78
N SER A 218 -8.17 21.83 16.05
CA SER A 218 -9.46 22.36 15.57
C SER A 218 -9.81 21.94 14.13
N MET A 219 -8.94 21.18 13.47
CA MET A 219 -9.17 20.67 12.11
C MET A 219 -10.15 19.48 12.13
N PRO A 220 -10.81 19.14 11.00
CA PRO A 220 -11.68 17.97 10.93
C PRO A 220 -10.92 16.70 11.34
N LYS A 221 -11.51 15.90 12.24
CA LYS A 221 -11.06 14.53 12.49
C LYS A 221 -11.57 13.65 11.35
N LEU A 222 -10.64 13.13 10.56
CA LEU A 222 -10.90 12.23 9.45
C LEU A 222 -10.75 10.80 9.99
N SER A 223 -11.83 10.02 10.04
CA SER A 223 -11.79 8.64 10.53
C SER A 223 -10.77 7.80 9.76
N VAL A 224 -10.00 6.96 10.45
CA VAL A 224 -9.20 5.92 9.78
C VAL A 224 -10.12 4.77 9.41
N GLU A 225 -10.29 4.56 8.11
CA GLU A 225 -11.20 3.56 7.57
C GLU A 225 -10.63 2.15 7.74
N LYS A 226 -11.44 1.25 8.29
CA LYS A 226 -11.04 -0.14 8.59
C LYS A 226 -11.19 -0.99 7.32
N VAL A 227 -10.08 -1.58 6.84
CA VAL A 227 -9.97 -2.19 5.50
C VAL A 227 -11.09 -3.21 5.24
N HIS A 228 -11.79 -3.07 4.12
CA HIS A 228 -12.98 -3.87 3.79
C HIS A 228 -12.66 -5.31 3.30
N LYS A 229 -11.54 -5.91 3.76
CA LYS A 229 -11.12 -7.28 3.46
C LYS A 229 -11.52 -8.26 4.57
N LEU A 230 -11.19 -9.54 4.35
CA LEU A 230 -11.48 -10.67 5.25
C LEU A 230 -10.44 -10.83 6.39
N THR A 231 -9.47 -9.92 6.50
CA THR A 231 -8.30 -10.00 7.38
C THR A 231 -7.81 -8.61 7.77
N ASP A 232 -7.62 -8.35 9.07
CA ASP A 232 -7.21 -7.04 9.63
C ASP A 232 -5.70 -6.71 9.44
N ALA A 233 -5.01 -7.43 8.57
CA ALA A 233 -3.54 -7.46 8.49
C ALA A 233 -2.93 -6.24 7.77
N ASP A 234 -3.66 -5.65 6.84
CA ASP A 234 -3.15 -4.66 5.87
C ASP A 234 -3.65 -3.22 6.21
N GLN A 235 -3.79 -2.92 7.50
CA GLN A 235 -4.36 -1.65 7.96
C GLN A 235 -3.35 -0.49 7.92
N HIS A 236 -3.42 0.33 6.87
CA HIS A 236 -2.69 1.60 6.75
C HIS A 236 -3.50 2.80 7.28
N TRP A 237 -2.85 3.97 7.35
CA TRP A 237 -3.47 5.28 7.61
C TRP A 237 -4.38 5.73 6.45
N GLN A 238 -5.58 5.16 6.40
CA GLN A 238 -6.52 5.29 5.29
C GLN A 238 -7.67 6.25 5.60
N ILE A 239 -7.87 7.26 4.73
CA ILE A 239 -8.93 8.27 4.83
C ILE A 239 -9.66 8.40 3.50
N TYR A 240 -10.91 8.87 3.50
CA TYR A 240 -11.61 9.28 2.27
C TYR A 240 -11.29 10.73 1.91
N THR A 241 -11.08 11.02 0.61
CA THR A 241 -11.26 12.38 0.09
C THR A 241 -12.71 12.84 0.27
N ASP A 242 -12.94 14.16 0.27
CA ASP A 242 -14.28 14.68 -0.01
C ASP A 242 -14.76 14.26 -1.41
N LYS A 243 -16.06 14.40 -1.68
CA LYS A 243 -16.63 14.08 -2.99
C LYS A 243 -16.04 15.00 -4.07
N ASN A 244 -15.47 14.41 -5.12
CA ASN A 244 -14.69 15.08 -6.15
C ASN A 244 -13.51 15.90 -5.55
N GLY A 245 -12.96 15.44 -4.41
CA GLY A 245 -12.00 16.16 -3.58
C GLY A 245 -10.56 16.23 -4.10
N VAL A 246 -10.35 16.23 -5.43
CA VAL A 246 -9.04 16.47 -6.06
C VAL A 246 -9.24 17.51 -7.15
N ILE A 247 -8.62 18.69 -6.99
CA ILE A 247 -8.77 19.84 -7.89
C ILE A 247 -7.52 19.96 -8.76
N GLY A 248 -7.71 19.90 -10.09
CA GLY A 248 -6.62 19.84 -11.06
C GLY A 248 -6.06 21.19 -11.49
N PRO A 249 -5.05 21.19 -12.40
CA PRO A 249 -4.33 22.42 -12.79
C PRO A 249 -5.14 23.47 -13.55
N ASP A 250 -6.33 23.15 -14.05
CA ASP A 250 -7.29 24.12 -14.61
C ASP A 250 -8.33 24.63 -13.60
N GLY A 251 -8.27 24.17 -12.35
CA GLY A 251 -9.17 24.58 -11.26
C GLY A 251 -10.47 23.78 -11.16
N GLU A 252 -10.70 22.82 -12.04
CA GLU A 252 -11.86 21.93 -12.00
C GLU A 252 -11.54 20.61 -11.25
N PRO A 253 -12.54 19.88 -10.73
CA PRO A 253 -12.33 18.59 -10.09
C PRO A 253 -11.90 17.49 -11.08
N ILE A 254 -10.93 16.66 -10.69
CA ILE A 254 -10.53 15.47 -11.45
C ILE A 254 -11.47 14.32 -11.08
N GLU A 255 -12.50 14.09 -11.89
CA GLU A 255 -13.47 13.01 -11.66
C GLU A 255 -12.88 11.62 -11.92
N ILE A 256 -12.64 10.86 -10.85
CA ILE A 256 -12.20 9.46 -10.87
C ILE A 256 -13.21 8.62 -10.06
N SER A 257 -13.51 7.42 -10.55
CA SER A 257 -14.25 6.41 -9.79
C SER A 257 -13.27 5.57 -8.98
N SER A 258 -13.55 5.36 -7.69
CA SER A 258 -12.77 4.47 -6.83
C SER A 258 -12.79 3.02 -7.35
N ILE A 259 -11.66 2.32 -7.20
CA ILE A 259 -11.55 0.87 -7.41
C ILE A 259 -11.88 0.08 -6.13
N VAL A 260 -11.98 0.74 -4.98
CA VAL A 260 -12.16 0.11 -3.67
C VAL A 260 -13.62 -0.34 -3.47
N PRO A 261 -13.89 -1.63 -3.17
CA PRO A 261 -15.24 -2.11 -2.97
C PRO A 261 -15.97 -1.40 -1.82
N SER A 262 -17.09 -0.74 -2.14
CA SER A 262 -17.96 0.02 -1.22
C SER A 262 -17.50 1.44 -0.85
N ALA A 263 -16.46 1.98 -1.49
CA ALA A 263 -16.14 3.41 -1.38
C ALA A 263 -17.34 4.29 -1.86
N PRO A 264 -17.63 5.44 -1.21
CA PRO A 264 -18.75 6.30 -1.59
C PRO A 264 -18.59 6.94 -2.98
N ASP A 265 -19.72 7.15 -3.68
CA ASP A 265 -19.75 7.71 -5.04
C ASP A 265 -18.95 9.03 -5.16
N GLY A 266 -17.81 8.99 -5.85
CA GLY A 266 -16.93 10.14 -6.10
C GLY A 266 -16.00 10.53 -4.94
N GLN A 267 -15.89 9.69 -3.90
CA GLN A 267 -14.81 9.76 -2.90
C GLN A 267 -13.74 8.71 -3.23
N LEU A 268 -12.49 8.97 -2.87
CA LEU A 268 -11.35 8.09 -3.11
C LEU A 268 -10.67 7.74 -1.78
N VAL A 269 -10.18 6.52 -1.66
CA VAL A 269 -9.43 6.05 -0.47
C VAL A 269 -7.96 6.42 -0.61
N VAL A 270 -7.45 7.14 0.39
CA VAL A 270 -6.09 7.68 0.46
C VAL A 270 -5.33 7.03 1.60
N VAL A 271 -4.18 6.42 1.31
CA VAL A 271 -3.13 6.11 2.29
C VAL A 271 -2.23 7.34 2.46
N LEU A 272 -1.92 7.70 3.71
CA LEU A 272 -0.88 8.69 4.04
C LEU A 272 0.44 7.99 4.36
N ASP A 273 1.47 8.19 3.53
CA ASP A 273 2.70 7.40 3.55
C ASP A 273 3.96 8.30 3.55
N SER A 274 4.59 8.47 4.70
CA SER A 274 5.85 9.22 4.82
C SER A 274 7.07 8.46 4.30
N GLY A 275 6.96 7.16 4.01
CA GLY A 275 7.99 6.35 3.36
C GLY A 275 7.99 6.48 1.82
N PHE A 276 6.87 6.91 1.23
CA PHE A 276 6.75 7.06 -0.24
C PHE A 276 7.15 8.45 -0.73
N THR A 277 8.27 8.57 -1.46
CA THR A 277 8.76 9.87 -1.98
C THR A 277 7.78 10.57 -2.92
N LEU A 278 7.29 9.85 -3.93
CA LEU A 278 6.45 10.37 -5.01
C LEU A 278 5.03 9.79 -4.92
N PRO A 279 4.00 10.59 -4.59
CA PRO A 279 2.62 10.12 -4.49
C PRO A 279 2.19 9.23 -5.66
N GLN A 280 1.50 8.14 -5.35
CA GLN A 280 0.95 7.21 -6.34
C GLN A 280 -0.53 7.49 -6.52
N VAL A 281 -0.98 7.69 -7.76
CA VAL A 281 -2.36 8.07 -8.08
C VAL A 281 -2.95 7.21 -9.20
N PRO A 282 -4.29 7.16 -9.37
CA PRO A 282 -4.91 6.46 -10.49
C PRO A 282 -4.38 7.01 -11.83
N ARG A 283 -4.14 6.15 -12.82
CA ARG A 283 -3.47 6.53 -14.07
C ARG A 283 -4.11 7.75 -14.75
N ALA A 284 -5.44 7.75 -14.87
CA ALA A 284 -6.20 8.87 -15.44
C ALA A 284 -6.11 10.17 -14.63
N MET A 285 -5.78 10.12 -13.32
CA MET A 285 -5.50 11.31 -12.52
C MET A 285 -4.13 11.90 -12.87
N SER A 286 -3.08 11.08 -13.01
CA SER A 286 -1.76 11.57 -13.45
C SER A 286 -1.81 12.15 -14.88
N ASP A 287 -2.57 11.51 -15.77
CA ASP A 287 -2.85 12.01 -17.12
C ASP A 287 -3.59 13.37 -17.07
N ALA A 288 -4.55 13.55 -16.16
CA ALA A 288 -5.28 14.81 -16.00
C ALA A 288 -4.41 15.94 -15.43
N ILE A 289 -3.44 15.63 -14.55
CA ILE A 289 -2.50 16.62 -13.99
C ILE A 289 -1.45 17.05 -15.03
N TYR A 290 -0.84 16.10 -15.77
CA TYR A 290 0.33 16.39 -16.62
C TYR A 290 0.05 16.35 -18.13
N GLY A 291 -0.90 15.53 -18.59
CA GLY A 291 -1.08 15.24 -20.02
C GLY A 291 -1.51 16.43 -20.88
N ARG A 292 -2.03 17.51 -20.28
CA ARG A 292 -2.39 18.77 -20.96
C ARG A 292 -1.28 19.82 -20.95
N VAL A 293 -0.12 19.54 -20.35
CA VAL A 293 1.02 20.46 -20.35
C VAL A 293 1.76 20.41 -21.69
N LYS A 294 2.10 21.58 -22.24
CA LYS A 294 2.87 21.67 -23.49
C LYS A 294 4.30 21.19 -23.25
N GLY A 295 4.76 20.21 -24.02
CA GLY A 295 6.10 19.64 -23.87
C GLY A 295 6.29 18.75 -22.62
N ALA A 296 5.19 18.36 -21.96
CA ALA A 296 5.20 17.20 -21.09
C ALA A 296 5.27 15.90 -21.90
N GLU A 297 5.77 14.85 -21.26
CA GLU A 297 5.87 13.50 -21.83
C GLU A 297 5.96 12.48 -20.70
N PHE A 298 5.36 11.30 -20.89
CA PHE A 298 5.56 10.15 -20.01
C PHE A 298 6.72 9.31 -20.55
N ASP A 299 7.86 9.31 -19.85
CA ASP A 299 8.97 8.45 -20.23
C ASP A 299 8.63 7.00 -19.89
N THR A 300 8.47 6.16 -20.91
CA THR A 300 8.20 4.74 -20.74
C THR A 300 9.40 3.93 -20.28
N SER A 301 10.61 4.50 -20.31
CA SER A 301 11.84 3.86 -19.81
C SER A 301 12.00 4.03 -18.29
N GLN A 302 11.75 5.23 -17.77
CA GLN A 302 11.74 5.52 -16.33
C GLN A 302 10.33 5.49 -15.70
N GLN A 303 9.27 5.15 -16.48
CA GLN A 303 7.85 5.11 -16.08
C GLN A 303 7.39 6.34 -15.26
N VAL A 304 7.83 7.54 -15.68
CA VAL A 304 7.48 8.81 -15.02
C VAL A 304 6.96 9.86 -15.99
N TRP A 305 5.92 10.58 -15.56
CA TRP A 305 5.57 11.88 -16.12
C TRP A 305 6.69 12.90 -15.91
N THR A 306 7.04 13.62 -16.97
CA THR A 306 7.94 14.76 -16.93
C THR A 306 7.30 15.99 -17.59
N VAL A 307 7.65 17.18 -17.11
CA VAL A 307 7.13 18.47 -17.57
C VAL A 307 8.27 19.49 -17.74
N PRO A 308 8.07 20.58 -18.51
CA PRO A 308 8.97 21.74 -18.45
C PRO A 308 9.03 22.32 -17.04
N CYS A 309 10.22 22.65 -16.53
CA CYS A 309 10.38 23.15 -15.14
C CYS A 309 9.85 24.57 -14.91
N ASP A 310 9.51 25.29 -15.98
CA ASP A 310 8.87 26.61 -16.01
C ASP A 310 7.33 26.52 -16.05
N GLN A 311 6.74 25.32 -16.15
CA GLN A 311 5.30 25.14 -16.00
C GLN A 311 4.89 25.16 -14.52
N LEU A 312 4.19 26.22 -14.09
CA LEU A 312 3.44 26.19 -12.84
C LEU A 312 2.22 25.26 -13.00
N LEU A 313 2.00 24.40 -12.01
CA LEU A 313 0.81 23.57 -11.90
C LEU A 313 0.17 23.77 -10.53
N ASN A 314 -1.13 24.06 -10.52
CA ASN A 314 -1.94 24.03 -9.32
C ASN A 314 -2.45 22.60 -9.09
N LEU A 315 -2.47 22.15 -7.85
CA LEU A 315 -3.11 20.90 -7.45
C LEU A 315 -3.57 21.08 -6.00
N ALA A 316 -4.75 20.58 -5.66
CA ALA A 316 -5.22 20.58 -4.29
C ALA A 316 -6.06 19.35 -3.98
N PHE A 317 -5.97 18.86 -2.75
CA PHE A 317 -6.83 17.82 -2.20
C PHE A 317 -7.84 18.45 -1.24
N VAL A 318 -8.98 17.79 -1.03
CA VAL A 318 -10.04 18.27 -0.13
C VAL A 318 -10.43 17.15 0.83
N PHE A 319 -10.35 17.43 2.13
CA PHE A 319 -10.69 16.50 3.21
C PHE A 319 -11.44 17.20 4.33
N GLY A 320 -12.63 16.72 4.69
CA GLY A 320 -13.44 17.26 5.78
C GLY A 320 -13.94 18.68 5.55
N GLY A 321 -14.14 19.09 4.29
CA GLY A 321 -14.49 20.45 3.89
C GLY A 321 -13.32 21.44 3.83
N VAL A 322 -12.08 20.99 4.02
CA VAL A 322 -10.87 21.82 3.97
C VAL A 322 -10.07 21.52 2.70
N THR A 323 -9.63 22.56 2.00
CA THR A 323 -8.70 22.46 0.86
C THR A 323 -7.24 22.49 1.33
N TYR A 324 -6.44 21.56 0.82
CA TYR A 324 -5.01 21.40 1.06
C TYR A 324 -4.27 21.58 -0.28
N PRO A 325 -3.77 22.79 -0.59
CA PRO A 325 -3.03 23.03 -1.82
C PRO A 325 -1.65 22.39 -1.78
N VAL A 326 -1.18 21.91 -2.93
CA VAL A 326 0.16 21.36 -3.10
C VAL A 326 1.06 22.42 -3.75
N HIS A 327 2.23 22.66 -3.15
CA HIS A 327 3.21 23.62 -3.63
C HIS A 327 3.67 23.23 -5.05
N PRO A 328 3.83 24.15 -6.01
CA PRO A 328 4.19 23.78 -7.38
C PRO A 328 5.50 22.96 -7.52
N PHE A 329 6.48 23.12 -6.62
CA PHE A 329 7.67 22.24 -6.57
C PHE A 329 7.35 20.80 -6.16
N ASP A 330 6.31 20.61 -5.37
CA ASP A 330 5.77 19.30 -4.97
C ASP A 330 4.78 18.73 -5.99
N VAL A 331 4.29 19.53 -6.96
CA VAL A 331 3.58 19.01 -8.15
C VAL A 331 4.57 18.62 -9.25
N ALA A 332 5.66 19.39 -9.41
CA ALA A 332 6.73 19.17 -10.38
C ALA A 332 8.13 19.48 -9.80
N THR A 333 8.85 18.45 -9.37
CA THR A 333 10.16 18.55 -8.72
C THR A 333 11.33 18.48 -9.72
N SER A 334 12.44 19.12 -9.36
CA SER A 334 13.73 19.05 -10.08
C SER A 334 14.84 18.36 -9.27
N ASP A 335 14.55 17.82 -8.10
CA ASP A 335 15.57 17.44 -7.11
C ASP A 335 16.43 16.27 -7.57
N PHE A 336 15.87 15.46 -8.47
CA PHE A 336 16.53 14.36 -9.18
C PHE A 336 17.43 14.81 -10.36
N ASN A 337 17.40 16.10 -10.73
CA ASN A 337 18.13 16.70 -11.86
C ASN A 337 17.93 15.95 -13.20
N TYR A 338 16.70 15.52 -13.48
CA TYR A 338 16.34 14.80 -14.71
C TYR A 338 16.54 15.67 -15.97
N THR A 339 16.96 15.04 -17.07
CA THR A 339 17.12 15.68 -18.39
C THR A 339 16.46 14.89 -19.50
N ASP A 340 15.95 15.58 -20.52
CA ASP A 340 15.48 14.95 -21.77
C ASP A 340 16.62 14.26 -22.55
N ALA A 341 16.28 13.58 -23.64
CA ALA A 341 17.24 12.90 -24.52
C ALA A 341 18.27 13.83 -25.21
N ASN A 342 18.09 15.15 -25.13
CA ASN A 342 19.00 16.17 -25.65
C ASN A 342 19.87 16.80 -24.54
N GLY A 343 19.63 16.47 -23.27
CA GLY A 343 20.30 17.06 -22.10
C GLY A 343 19.62 18.31 -21.52
N ASN A 344 18.42 18.68 -22.00
CA ASN A 344 17.66 19.80 -21.43
C ASN A 344 17.04 19.40 -20.08
N PRO A 345 17.10 20.24 -19.02
CA PRO A 345 16.41 19.95 -17.77
C PRO A 345 14.88 19.78 -17.94
N LYS A 346 14.32 18.73 -17.34
CA LYS A 346 12.88 18.56 -17.13
C LYS A 346 12.60 18.37 -15.64
N CYS A 347 11.38 18.64 -15.23
CA CYS A 347 10.90 18.37 -13.89
C CYS A 347 10.07 17.08 -13.90
N ILE A 348 10.24 16.23 -12.90
CA ILE A 348 9.44 15.02 -12.71
C ILE A 348 8.14 15.42 -12.03
N GLY A 349 7.00 14.98 -12.57
CA GLY A 349 5.72 15.10 -11.88
C GLY A 349 5.74 14.25 -10.60
N ALA A 350 5.32 14.78 -9.47
CA ALA A 350 5.35 13.99 -8.23
C ALA A 350 4.24 12.92 -8.14
N PHE A 351 3.09 13.16 -8.77
CA PHE A 351 1.88 12.33 -8.66
C PHE A 351 1.84 11.30 -9.79
N GLN A 352 2.61 10.22 -9.63
CA GLN A 352 2.85 9.22 -10.67
C GLN A 352 1.74 8.16 -10.72
N PRO A 353 1.50 7.52 -11.89
CA PRO A 353 0.48 6.49 -12.01
C PRO A 353 0.85 5.25 -11.18
N ILE A 354 -0.13 4.67 -10.51
CA ILE A 354 -0.01 3.34 -9.89
C ILE A 354 0.26 2.31 -11.00
N THR A 355 1.46 1.72 -10.98
CA THR A 355 1.91 0.68 -11.94
C THR A 355 2.10 -0.70 -11.29
N SER A 356 1.76 -0.84 -10.00
CA SER A 356 2.02 -2.05 -9.21
C SER A 356 0.76 -2.70 -8.65
N ALA A 357 0.81 -4.03 -8.53
CA ALA A 357 -0.31 -4.89 -8.11
C ALA A 357 -0.79 -4.65 -6.67
N PHE A 358 0.04 -4.09 -5.78
CA PHE A 358 -0.30 -4.06 -4.36
C PHE A 358 -1.53 -3.18 -4.08
N SER A 359 -1.61 -2.00 -4.71
CA SER A 359 -2.77 -1.10 -4.66
C SER A 359 -3.96 -1.58 -5.50
N LEU A 360 -3.69 -2.23 -6.64
CA LEU A 360 -4.72 -2.67 -7.60
C LEU A 360 -5.56 -3.86 -7.12
N LEU A 361 -5.21 -4.47 -5.98
CA LEU A 361 -6.08 -5.38 -5.21
C LEU A 361 -7.36 -4.72 -4.66
N GLY A 362 -7.53 -3.41 -4.82
CA GLY A 362 -8.75 -2.69 -4.45
C GLY A 362 -8.85 -2.37 -2.96
N GLU A 363 -7.74 -2.00 -2.33
CA GLU A 363 -7.69 -1.54 -0.93
C GLU A 363 -7.75 -0.02 -0.82
N TYR A 364 -6.99 0.68 -1.67
CA TYR A 364 -6.89 2.13 -1.72
C TYR A 364 -6.64 2.63 -3.14
N ASP A 365 -7.12 3.83 -3.44
CA ASP A 365 -6.99 4.48 -4.77
C ASP A 365 -5.71 5.32 -4.91
N LEU A 366 -5.17 5.79 -3.78
CA LEU A 366 -4.17 6.84 -3.71
C LEU A 366 -3.15 6.53 -2.59
N ILE A 367 -1.87 6.76 -2.85
CA ILE A 367 -0.83 6.91 -1.81
C ILE A 367 -0.36 8.35 -1.85
N LEU A 368 -0.74 9.16 -0.85
CA LEU A 368 -0.26 10.53 -0.72
C LEU A 368 1.04 10.56 0.07
N GLY A 369 2.13 10.43 -0.71
CA GLY A 369 3.51 10.42 -0.26
C GLY A 369 4.06 11.77 0.23
N MET A 370 5.38 11.82 0.49
CA MET A 370 6.14 12.97 0.99
C MET A 370 5.85 14.28 0.26
N ALA A 371 5.65 14.27 -1.05
CA ALA A 371 5.33 15.49 -1.80
C ALA A 371 3.96 16.09 -1.43
N PHE A 372 2.96 15.27 -1.07
CA PHE A 372 1.75 15.80 -0.42
C PHE A 372 2.05 16.22 1.02
N LEU A 373 2.71 15.36 1.80
CA LEU A 373 2.91 15.56 3.24
C LEU A 373 3.81 16.78 3.61
N ARG A 374 4.65 17.28 2.70
CA ARG A 374 5.31 18.60 2.83
C ARG A 374 4.37 19.81 2.82
N ASN A 375 3.09 19.60 2.48
CA ASN A 375 2.07 20.64 2.40
C ASN A 375 1.08 20.56 3.58
N THR A 376 1.26 19.58 4.48
CA THR A 376 0.42 19.39 5.67
C THR A 376 1.24 19.23 6.93
N TYR A 377 0.89 19.95 7.99
CA TYR A 377 1.20 19.47 9.33
C TYR A 377 0.21 18.34 9.64
N THR A 378 0.74 17.18 9.99
CA THR A 378 0.02 15.91 9.98
C THR A 378 -0.02 15.35 11.39
N LEU A 379 -1.20 14.96 11.87
CA LEU A 379 -1.40 14.27 13.15
C LEU A 379 -2.14 12.95 12.88
N LEU A 380 -1.59 11.86 13.40
CA LEU A 380 -2.09 10.50 13.25
C LEU A 380 -2.35 9.92 14.64
N ASP A 381 -3.62 9.77 15.01
CA ASP A 381 -4.06 9.29 16.32
C ASP A 381 -4.52 7.83 16.23
N PHE A 382 -3.92 6.98 17.06
CA PHE A 382 -4.08 5.53 17.02
C PHE A 382 -5.35 5.04 17.74
N GLY A 383 -5.94 5.82 18.67
CA GLY A 383 -7.14 5.43 19.41
C GLY A 383 -7.18 3.95 19.83
N ASP A 384 -8.22 3.22 19.39
CA ASP A 384 -8.48 1.80 19.68
C ASP A 384 -7.43 0.80 19.14
N PHE A 385 -6.46 1.23 18.31
CA PHE A 385 -5.31 0.40 17.94
C PHE A 385 -4.35 0.13 19.11
N VAL A 386 -4.39 0.92 20.19
CA VAL A 386 -3.59 0.72 21.42
C VAL A 386 -4.47 0.18 22.56
N LYS A 387 -4.75 -1.12 22.53
CA LYS A 387 -5.74 -1.82 23.38
C LYS A 387 -5.61 -1.62 24.90
N ASP A 388 -4.41 -1.35 25.40
CA ASP A 388 -4.13 -1.20 26.84
C ASP A 388 -4.03 0.27 27.32
N ALA A 389 -4.24 1.25 26.44
CA ALA A 389 -4.19 2.67 26.78
C ALA A 389 -5.53 3.16 27.38
N SER A 390 -5.58 3.40 28.69
CA SER A 390 -6.82 3.65 29.42
C SER A 390 -7.46 5.04 29.23
N THR A 391 -6.84 5.95 28.48
CA THR A 391 -7.33 7.32 28.24
C THR A 391 -7.81 7.63 26.82
N ASP A 392 -7.57 6.77 25.82
CA ASP A 392 -7.87 7.07 24.41
C ASP A 392 -8.74 6.00 23.72
N PRO A 393 -9.97 5.74 24.20
CA PRO A 393 -10.86 4.69 23.68
C PRO A 393 -11.63 5.11 22.41
N GLY A 394 -11.14 6.08 21.65
CA GLY A 394 -11.77 6.57 20.43
C GLY A 394 -11.42 5.73 19.20
N ASP A 395 -12.22 5.83 18.13
CA ASP A 395 -11.78 5.34 16.83
C ASP A 395 -10.55 6.16 16.33
N PRO A 396 -9.53 5.52 15.74
CA PRO A 396 -8.36 6.18 15.18
C PRO A 396 -8.74 7.22 14.11
N PHE A 397 -8.00 8.31 14.05
CA PHE A 397 -8.29 9.42 13.14
C PHE A 397 -7.02 10.16 12.70
N VAL A 398 -7.14 10.85 11.57
CA VAL A 398 -6.15 11.81 11.06
C VAL A 398 -6.67 13.22 11.30
N GLN A 399 -5.79 14.15 11.69
CA GLN A 399 -6.01 15.59 11.50
C GLN A 399 -4.90 16.14 10.59
N LEU A 400 -5.28 16.94 9.60
CA LEU A 400 -4.36 17.63 8.70
C LEU A 400 -4.54 19.14 8.86
N LEU A 401 -3.46 19.89 8.81
CA LEU A 401 -3.45 21.35 8.76
C LEU A 401 -2.70 21.80 7.49
N PRO A 402 -3.30 22.59 6.58
CA PRO A 402 -2.63 23.04 5.38
C PRO A 402 -1.53 24.06 5.70
N LEU A 403 -0.34 23.82 5.18
CA LEU A 403 0.83 24.71 5.34
C LEU A 403 1.01 25.64 4.14
N THR A 404 0.63 25.18 2.95
CA THR A 404 0.90 25.88 1.68
C THR A 404 -0.14 26.96 1.37
N ASN A 405 0.36 28.17 1.09
CA ASN A 405 -0.43 29.29 0.60
C ASN A 405 -0.14 29.53 -0.88
N ASN A 406 -1.16 29.49 -1.74
CA ASN A 406 -0.98 29.63 -3.20
C ASN A 406 -0.30 30.94 -3.63
N ALA A 407 -0.50 32.05 -2.90
CA ALA A 407 0.09 33.34 -3.29
C ALA A 407 1.59 33.41 -2.95
N SER A 408 2.01 32.82 -1.82
CA SER A 408 3.43 32.59 -1.54
C SER A 408 4.01 31.63 -2.57
N ALA A 409 3.42 30.44 -2.69
CA ALA A 409 3.89 29.37 -3.57
C ALA A 409 4.07 29.78 -5.04
N HIS A 410 3.17 30.64 -5.55
CA HIS A 410 3.30 31.26 -6.87
C HIS A 410 4.49 32.24 -6.94
N THR A 411 4.65 33.09 -5.92
CA THR A 411 5.79 34.02 -5.81
C THR A 411 7.12 33.24 -5.78
N ASP A 412 7.17 32.17 -5.00
CA ASP A 412 8.37 31.33 -4.82
C ASP A 412 8.71 30.57 -6.11
N PHE A 413 7.69 30.05 -6.82
CA PHE A 413 7.86 29.50 -8.16
C PHE A 413 8.39 30.54 -9.16
N VAL A 414 7.83 31.75 -9.19
CA VAL A 414 8.28 32.85 -10.07
C VAL A 414 9.74 33.21 -9.78
N GLN A 415 10.17 33.30 -8.52
CA GLN A 415 11.57 33.58 -8.19
C GLN A 415 12.52 32.44 -8.61
N VAL A 416 12.20 31.18 -8.27
CA VAL A 416 13.11 30.04 -8.45
C VAL A 416 13.12 29.47 -9.87
N ARG A 417 11.98 29.44 -10.57
CA ARG A 417 11.85 28.86 -11.92
C ARG A 417 11.90 29.89 -13.03
N LEU A 418 11.30 31.07 -12.81
CA LEU A 418 11.13 32.11 -13.84
C LEU A 418 12.08 33.31 -13.64
N ASN A 419 13.09 33.17 -12.77
CA ASN A 419 14.09 34.20 -12.47
C ASN A 419 13.49 35.55 -12.01
N GLY A 420 12.34 35.50 -11.33
CA GLY A 420 11.65 36.67 -10.80
C GLY A 420 10.75 37.42 -11.79
N VAL A 421 10.58 36.92 -13.02
CA VAL A 421 9.63 37.46 -14.01
C VAL A 421 8.42 36.54 -14.10
N ASP A 422 7.24 37.04 -13.74
CA ASP A 422 6.01 36.24 -13.81
C ASP A 422 5.51 36.12 -15.24
N THR A 423 5.81 34.99 -15.89
CA THR A 423 5.27 34.59 -17.19
C THR A 423 4.15 33.55 -17.08
N THR A 424 3.72 33.17 -15.87
CA THR A 424 2.81 32.01 -15.66
C THR A 424 1.48 32.12 -16.42
N GLY A 425 1.00 33.34 -16.66
CA GLY A 425 -0.20 33.64 -17.45
C GLY A 425 0.00 33.65 -18.98
N ASP A 426 1.21 33.48 -19.49
CA ASP A 426 1.48 33.53 -20.93
C ASP A 426 0.89 32.34 -21.68
N ALA A 427 0.55 32.57 -22.95
CA ALA A 427 0.06 31.53 -23.86
C ALA A 427 1.06 30.36 -24.08
N ALA A 428 2.31 30.49 -23.63
CA ALA A 428 3.29 29.41 -23.54
C ALA A 428 2.91 28.36 -22.48
N HIS A 429 2.54 28.78 -21.27
CA HIS A 429 2.23 27.90 -20.12
C HIS A 429 0.74 27.53 -20.02
N ALA A 430 -0.13 28.16 -20.81
CA ALA A 430 -1.54 27.81 -20.89
C ALA A 430 -1.74 26.34 -21.30
N LEU A 431 -2.53 25.58 -20.54
CA LEU A 431 -2.82 24.15 -20.78
C LEU A 431 -3.46 23.91 -22.15
N LEU A 432 -3.20 22.73 -22.71
CA LEU A 432 -3.83 22.24 -23.93
C LEU A 432 -5.32 21.90 -23.68
N PRO A 433 -6.17 21.94 -24.73
CA PRO A 433 -7.54 21.42 -24.67
C PRO A 433 -7.53 19.94 -24.29
N ALA A 434 -8.56 19.47 -23.58
CA ALA A 434 -8.68 18.06 -23.18
C ALA A 434 -8.62 17.07 -24.37
N SER A 435 -9.04 17.48 -25.57
CA SER A 435 -8.91 16.68 -26.80
C SER A 435 -7.48 16.54 -27.34
N GLN A 436 -6.49 17.14 -26.67
CA GLN A 436 -5.05 17.02 -26.95
C GLN A 436 -4.28 16.51 -25.71
N MET A 437 -4.98 16.00 -24.71
CA MET A 437 -4.37 15.39 -23.53
C MET A 437 -3.57 14.16 -23.93
N GLN A 438 -2.29 14.13 -23.53
CA GLN A 438 -1.48 12.92 -23.59
C GLN A 438 -1.92 11.95 -22.49
N HIS A 439 -1.80 10.65 -22.78
CA HIS A 439 -2.10 9.57 -21.86
C HIS A 439 -0.85 8.73 -21.62
N SER A 440 -0.58 8.39 -20.36
CA SER A 440 0.50 7.48 -20.01
C SER A 440 0.11 6.05 -20.43
N PRO A 441 0.97 5.30 -21.15
CA PRO A 441 0.57 4.01 -21.71
C PRO A 441 0.59 2.89 -20.68
N GLU A 442 -0.45 2.06 -20.69
CA GLU A 442 -0.51 0.77 -20.00
C GLU A 442 0.20 -0.32 -20.82
N THR A 443 1.10 -1.05 -20.19
CA THR A 443 1.69 -2.27 -20.75
C THR A 443 0.71 -3.44 -20.73
N GLU A 444 0.91 -4.43 -21.60
CA GLU A 444 0.14 -5.68 -21.59
C GLU A 444 0.36 -6.51 -20.30
N GLY A 445 1.42 -6.23 -19.54
CA GLY A 445 1.67 -6.82 -18.22
C GLY A 445 0.75 -6.24 -17.14
N GLU A 446 0.56 -4.92 -17.13
CA GLU A 446 -0.36 -4.23 -16.22
C GLU A 446 -1.82 -4.62 -16.49
N LYS A 447 -2.28 -4.54 -17.74
CA LYS A 447 -3.65 -4.93 -18.14
C LYS A 447 -4.00 -6.38 -17.83
N LYS A 448 -2.98 -7.25 -17.72
CA LYS A 448 -3.16 -8.64 -17.28
C LYS A 448 -3.36 -8.70 -15.76
N LYS A 449 -2.49 -8.05 -15.00
CA LYS A 449 -2.54 -7.96 -13.53
C LYS A 449 -3.85 -7.34 -13.05
N GLU A 450 -4.17 -6.14 -13.54
CA GLU A 450 -5.41 -5.40 -13.24
C GLU A 450 -6.66 -6.28 -13.44
N ARG A 451 -6.71 -7.10 -14.51
CA ARG A 451 -7.81 -8.04 -14.75
C ARG A 451 -7.82 -9.22 -13.78
N GLU A 452 -6.65 -9.78 -13.45
CA GLU A 452 -6.54 -10.84 -12.44
C GLU A 452 -6.96 -10.31 -11.06
N GLU A 453 -6.73 -9.04 -10.78
CA GLU A 453 -7.02 -8.37 -9.52
C GLU A 453 -8.46 -7.81 -9.43
N GLU A 454 -9.09 -7.40 -10.55
CA GLU A 454 -10.55 -7.18 -10.64
C GLU A 454 -11.32 -8.49 -10.36
N ILE A 455 -10.79 -9.63 -10.80
CA ILE A 455 -11.36 -10.95 -10.52
C ILE A 455 -11.16 -11.32 -9.03
N LEU A 456 -10.00 -11.01 -8.44
CA LEU A 456 -9.72 -11.27 -7.02
C LEU A 456 -10.55 -10.38 -6.09
N SER A 457 -10.55 -9.06 -6.27
CA SER A 457 -11.36 -8.12 -5.45
C SER A 457 -12.86 -8.47 -5.48
N ARG A 458 -13.35 -9.02 -6.60
CA ARG A 458 -14.76 -9.44 -6.75
C ARG A 458 -15.02 -10.93 -6.47
N TRP A 459 -14.03 -11.69 -6.00
CA TRP A 459 -14.15 -13.14 -5.77
C TRP A 459 -15.34 -13.58 -4.89
N PRO A 460 -15.76 -12.86 -3.83
CA PRO A 460 -16.88 -13.29 -2.99
C PRO A 460 -18.21 -13.21 -3.74
N TYR A 461 -18.41 -12.14 -4.52
CA TYR A 461 -19.59 -11.95 -5.36
C TYR A 461 -19.65 -12.97 -6.50
N ILE A 462 -18.50 -13.27 -7.12
CA ILE A 462 -18.37 -14.33 -8.14
C ILE A 462 -18.72 -15.70 -7.54
N LEU A 463 -18.22 -16.02 -6.34
CA LEU A 463 -18.55 -17.28 -5.65
C LEU A 463 -20.05 -17.38 -5.34
N VAL A 464 -20.66 -16.32 -4.80
CA VAL A 464 -22.11 -16.30 -4.51
C VAL A 464 -22.95 -16.44 -5.77
N GLY A 465 -22.58 -15.77 -6.86
CA GLY A 465 -23.23 -15.91 -8.17
C GLY A 465 -23.13 -17.33 -8.74
N CYS A 466 -21.94 -17.93 -8.69
CA CYS A 466 -21.71 -19.33 -9.09
C CYS A 466 -22.51 -20.31 -8.22
N LEU A 467 -22.56 -20.12 -6.90
CA LEU A 467 -23.32 -20.96 -5.98
C LEU A 467 -24.84 -20.86 -6.26
N ALA A 468 -25.36 -19.65 -6.48
CA ALA A 468 -26.76 -19.42 -6.84
C ALA A 468 -27.10 -20.08 -8.19
N PHE A 469 -26.21 -19.99 -9.19
CA PHE A 469 -26.37 -20.65 -10.48
C PHE A 469 -26.38 -22.19 -10.35
N VAL A 470 -25.46 -22.77 -9.56
CA VAL A 470 -25.44 -24.21 -9.28
C VAL A 470 -26.73 -24.67 -8.58
N LEU A 471 -27.19 -23.94 -7.56
CA LEU A 471 -28.44 -24.23 -6.86
C LEU A 471 -29.65 -24.16 -7.80
N LEU A 472 -29.70 -23.18 -8.70
CA LEU A 472 -30.74 -23.04 -9.73
C LEU A 472 -30.70 -24.22 -10.73
N CYS A 473 -29.52 -24.60 -11.22
CA CYS A 473 -29.35 -25.75 -12.10
C CYS A 473 -29.76 -27.07 -11.42
N VAL A 474 -29.38 -27.30 -10.17
CA VAL A 474 -29.80 -28.46 -9.37
C VAL A 474 -31.31 -28.44 -9.17
N GLY A 475 -31.89 -27.29 -8.82
CA GLY A 475 -33.34 -27.10 -8.68
C GLY A 475 -34.11 -27.44 -9.96
N LEU A 476 -33.67 -26.95 -11.11
CA LEU A 476 -34.27 -27.28 -12.42
C LEU A 476 -34.14 -28.77 -12.76
N CYS A 477 -33.00 -29.39 -12.45
CA CYS A 477 -32.79 -30.84 -12.65
C CYS A 477 -33.71 -31.68 -11.76
N VAL A 478 -33.79 -31.36 -10.47
CA VAL A 478 -34.70 -32.03 -9.51
C VAL A 478 -36.15 -31.85 -9.94
N TRP A 479 -36.58 -30.63 -10.26
CA TRP A 479 -37.92 -30.32 -10.76
C TRP A 479 -38.26 -31.12 -12.02
N ARG A 480 -37.37 -31.13 -13.02
CA ARG A 480 -37.53 -31.88 -14.28
C ARG A 480 -37.63 -33.40 -14.04
N CYS A 481 -36.88 -33.94 -13.09
CA CYS A 481 -36.93 -35.36 -12.72
C CYS A 481 -38.22 -35.73 -11.97
N CYS A 482 -38.61 -34.95 -10.96
CA CYS A 482 -39.84 -35.16 -10.19
C CYS A 482 -41.10 -34.99 -11.06
N CYS A 483 -41.19 -33.91 -11.84
CA CYS A 483 -42.34 -33.66 -12.71
C CYS A 483 -42.43 -34.61 -13.92
N ARG A 484 -41.32 -35.22 -14.37
CA ARG A 484 -41.37 -36.33 -15.35
C ARG A 484 -41.92 -37.62 -14.73
N ARG A 485 -41.52 -37.99 -13.50
CA ARG A 485 -42.07 -39.17 -12.80
C ARG A 485 -43.60 -39.05 -12.60
N GLY A 486 -44.11 -37.84 -12.40
CA GLY A 486 -45.55 -37.55 -12.27
C GLY A 486 -46.44 -37.89 -13.48
N LYS A 487 -45.88 -38.23 -14.66
CA LYS A 487 -46.65 -38.62 -15.86
C LYS A 487 -46.49 -40.09 -16.27
N GLY A 488 -45.88 -40.92 -15.41
CA GLY A 488 -45.39 -42.27 -15.78
C GLY A 488 -46.24 -43.50 -15.39
N VAL A 489 -47.39 -43.38 -14.71
CA VAL A 489 -48.16 -44.55 -14.23
C VAL A 489 -49.67 -44.41 -14.45
N LYS A 490 -50.21 -45.10 -15.46
CA LYS A 490 -51.66 -45.42 -15.59
C LYS A 490 -51.87 -46.78 -16.28
N GLY A 491 -52.51 -47.72 -15.57
CA GLY A 491 -52.86 -49.07 -16.07
C GLY A 491 -51.72 -50.09 -15.88
N LYS A 492 -51.98 -51.39 -15.64
CA LYS A 492 -53.26 -52.14 -15.55
C LYS A 492 -53.27 -53.08 -14.32
N LYS A 493 -54.47 -53.49 -13.87
CA LYS A 493 -54.65 -54.60 -12.89
C LYS A 493 -54.55 -55.96 -13.59
N GLY A 494 -54.00 -56.97 -12.92
CA GLY A 494 -53.97 -58.38 -13.38
C GLY A 494 -53.86 -59.35 -12.20
N LYS A 495 -54.77 -60.33 -12.11
CA LYS A 495 -54.99 -61.21 -10.94
C LYS A 495 -53.91 -62.29 -10.75
N GLY A 496 -53.64 -62.62 -9.48
CA GLY A 496 -53.77 -64.00 -8.98
C GLY A 496 -52.50 -64.81 -8.72
N GLY A 497 -52.37 -65.33 -7.49
CA GLY A 497 -51.35 -66.31 -7.09
C GLY A 497 -51.14 -66.35 -5.57
N GLN A 498 -51.25 -67.54 -4.96
CA GLN A 498 -50.74 -67.85 -3.62
C GLN A 498 -49.27 -68.35 -3.78
N ALA A 499 -48.42 -68.51 -2.76
CA ALA A 499 -48.68 -68.71 -1.33
C ALA A 499 -47.49 -68.33 -0.43
N ALA A 500 -47.72 -68.43 0.89
CA ALA A 500 -46.76 -68.75 1.97
C ALA A 500 -45.59 -67.78 2.31
N GLY A 501 -45.43 -67.55 3.62
CA GLY A 501 -44.12 -67.85 4.25
C GLY A 501 -43.38 -66.77 5.03
N ILE A 502 -43.94 -66.31 6.17
CA ILE A 502 -43.27 -66.11 7.47
C ILE A 502 -41.88 -65.42 7.54
N LEU A 503 -41.83 -64.34 8.36
CA LEU A 503 -40.74 -63.80 9.19
C LEU A 503 -39.27 -64.19 8.86
N GLY A 504 -38.41 -63.17 8.67
CA GLY A 504 -36.99 -63.35 8.35
C GLY A 504 -36.03 -63.52 9.53
N ASN A 505 -34.75 -63.76 9.19
CA ASN A 505 -33.59 -63.73 10.08
C ASN A 505 -32.30 -63.47 9.28
N ASN A 506 -31.38 -62.68 9.83
CA ASN A 506 -29.92 -62.78 9.57
C ASN A 506 -29.38 -63.97 10.41
N PRO A 507 -28.24 -64.66 10.13
CA PRO A 507 -26.92 -64.14 9.70
C PRO A 507 -26.57 -64.61 8.24
N VAL A 508 -25.35 -64.83 7.72
CA VAL A 508 -23.99 -65.08 8.27
C VAL A 508 -22.88 -64.55 7.32
N TYR A 509 -21.67 -64.38 7.86
CA TYR A 509 -20.40 -64.21 7.10
C TYR A 509 -20.05 -65.46 6.26
N GLN A 510 -19.38 -65.27 5.12
CA GLN A 510 -18.84 -66.35 4.28
C GLN A 510 -17.29 -66.43 4.41
N PRO A 511 -16.65 -67.62 4.51
CA PRO A 511 -15.19 -67.72 4.72
C PRO A 511 -14.34 -67.52 3.45
N LEU A 512 -13.05 -67.17 3.63
CA LEU A 512 -12.07 -67.05 2.54
C LEU A 512 -11.55 -68.43 2.08
N SER A 513 -12.34 -69.20 1.31
CA SER A 513 -11.82 -70.42 0.64
C SER A 513 -12.61 -70.91 -0.60
N GLU A 514 -13.38 -70.04 -1.27
CA GLU A 514 -14.12 -70.41 -2.50
C GLU A 514 -13.63 -69.61 -3.72
N PRO A 515 -13.53 -70.22 -4.92
CA PRO A 515 -13.03 -69.55 -6.12
C PRO A 515 -14.07 -68.59 -6.72
N ALA A 516 -13.59 -67.54 -7.40
CA ALA A 516 -14.44 -66.54 -8.04
C ALA A 516 -15.30 -67.14 -9.18
N PRO A 517 -16.55 -66.68 -9.36
CA PRO A 517 -17.40 -67.10 -10.48
C PRO A 517 -16.79 -66.68 -11.83
N PRO A 518 -17.05 -67.44 -12.92
CA PRO A 518 -16.40 -67.22 -14.21
C PRO A 518 -16.78 -65.89 -14.87
N ALA A 519 -15.83 -65.33 -15.61
CA ALA A 519 -15.97 -64.03 -16.26
C ALA A 519 -17.12 -63.99 -17.29
N MET A 520 -17.96 -62.95 -17.22
CA MET A 520 -18.96 -62.69 -18.26
C MET A 520 -18.30 -62.02 -19.48
N ASN A 521 -18.56 -62.59 -20.66
CA ASN A 521 -18.03 -62.11 -21.93
C ASN A 521 -18.58 -60.71 -22.28
N MET A 522 -17.69 -59.74 -22.44
CA MET A 522 -17.96 -58.48 -23.14
C MET A 522 -17.25 -58.53 -24.50
N HIS A 523 -18.00 -58.39 -25.60
CA HIS A 523 -17.42 -58.37 -26.94
C HIS A 523 -16.75 -57.02 -27.24
N PRO A 524 -15.65 -57.00 -28.01
CA PRO A 524 -14.91 -55.79 -28.32
C PRO A 524 -15.61 -54.93 -29.38
N MET A 525 -15.43 -53.61 -29.31
CA MET A 525 -15.77 -52.69 -30.40
C MET A 525 -14.64 -51.68 -30.62
N GLY A 526 -14.21 -51.55 -31.88
CA GLY A 526 -13.59 -50.35 -32.44
C GLY A 526 -12.23 -49.92 -31.86
N GLN A 527 -11.13 -50.35 -32.48
CA GLN A 527 -9.91 -49.55 -32.46
C GLN A 527 -10.09 -48.31 -33.36
N SER A 528 -9.68 -47.14 -32.89
CA SER A 528 -9.22 -46.05 -33.75
C SER A 528 -7.81 -45.65 -33.28
N SER A 529 -6.89 -45.54 -34.23
CA SER A 529 -5.49 -45.22 -33.96
C SER A 529 -5.30 -43.70 -33.90
N TYR A 530 -4.52 -43.22 -32.93
CA TYR A 530 -3.89 -41.90 -33.02
C TYR A 530 -2.45 -42.01 -32.51
N SER A 531 -1.51 -41.39 -33.22
CA SER A 531 -0.07 -41.63 -33.09
C SER A 531 0.66 -40.52 -32.34
N ASP A 532 1.59 -40.94 -31.48
CA ASP A 532 2.57 -40.10 -30.78
C ASP A 532 3.51 -39.34 -31.76
N PRO A 533 3.66 -38.00 -31.64
CA PRO A 533 4.57 -37.20 -32.44
C PRO A 533 5.90 -36.78 -31.76
N TYR A 534 6.34 -37.40 -30.65
CA TYR A 534 7.65 -37.12 -30.01
C TYR A 534 8.69 -38.23 -30.24
N GLY A 535 8.93 -38.58 -31.51
CA GLY A 535 9.61 -39.83 -31.92
C GLY A 535 10.88 -39.73 -32.79
N ARG A 536 11.77 -38.75 -32.56
CA ARG A 536 13.19 -38.67 -33.02
C ARG A 536 13.57 -39.19 -34.44
N ARG A 537 14.06 -38.27 -35.27
CA ARG A 537 15.45 -38.35 -35.77
C ARG A 537 16.13 -37.00 -35.55
#